data_AF-A0A853AZE8-F1
#
_entry.id   AF-A0A853AZE8-F1
#
_cell.length_a   1.000
_cell.length_b   1.000
_cell.length_c   1.000
_cell.angle_alpha   90.00
_cell.angle_beta   90.00
_cell.angle_gamma   90.00
#
_symmetry.space_group_name_H-M   'P 1'
#
loop_
_entity.id
_entity.type
_entity.pdbx_description
1 polymer ?
#
loop_
_entity_poly.entity_id
_entity_poly.type
_entity_poly.pdbx_seq_one_letter_code
_entity_poly.pdbx_strand_id
1 'polypeptide(L)'
;MSARITIGTTPARLKTLAIRRFETTTGRRWREATETQKRTWLADTEPVVRAEEGIATDAVWRGGAWQPAGQADLFSLAGPDETEVPS
;
A
#
# COMPACT_ATOMS: atom_id res chain seq x y z
N MET A 1 16.56 -7.03 -14.31
CA MET A 1 16.40 -7.18 -12.84
C MET A 1 14.97 -7.63 -12.59
N SER A 2 14.75 -8.86 -12.13
CA SER A 2 13.40 -9.35 -11.80
C SER A 2 12.93 -8.70 -10.50
N ALA A 3 11.83 -7.95 -10.55
CA ALA A 3 11.17 -7.44 -9.37
C ALA A 3 10.71 -8.63 -8.52
N ARG A 4 11.34 -8.82 -7.36
CA ARG A 4 10.83 -9.76 -6.35
C ARG A 4 9.47 -9.21 -5.93
N ILE A 5 8.41 -9.99 -6.14
CA ILE A 5 7.11 -9.68 -5.56
C ILE A 5 7.32 -9.77 -4.05
N THR A 6 7.36 -8.63 -3.36
CA THR A 6 7.46 -8.58 -1.90
C THR A 6 6.12 -8.99 -1.31
N ILE A 7 5.88 -10.30 -1.25
CA ILE A 7 4.76 -10.90 -0.53
C ILE A 7 5.05 -10.67 0.96
N GLY A 8 4.65 -9.54 1.52
CA GLY A 8 4.87 -9.29 2.94
C GLY A 8 4.53 -7.88 3.45
N THR A 9 4.65 -6.86 2.62
CA THR A 9 4.42 -5.47 3.04
C THR A 9 3.14 -4.93 2.44
N THR A 10 2.05 -4.96 3.23
CA THR A 10 0.72 -4.48 2.83
C THR A 10 0.59 -2.96 3.02
N PRO A 11 -0.40 -2.29 2.38
CA PRO A 11 -0.68 -0.88 2.62
C PRO A 11 -0.96 -0.56 4.10
N ALA A 12 -1.64 -1.47 4.81
CA ALA A 12 -1.89 -1.34 6.24
C ALA A 12 -0.57 -1.33 7.03
N ARG A 13 0.38 -2.20 6.68
CA ARG A 13 1.71 -2.23 7.30
C ARG A 13 2.50 -0.94 7.02
N LEU A 14 2.48 -0.43 5.77
CA LEU A 14 3.10 0.86 5.45
C LEU A 14 2.51 2.00 6.29
N LYS A 15 1.18 2.03 6.45
CA LYS A 15 0.50 3.01 7.30
C LYS A 15 0.94 2.89 8.76
N THR A 16 1.03 1.67 9.30
CA THR A 16 1.54 1.45 10.67
C THR A 16 2.97 1.93 10.83
N LEU A 17 3.86 1.69 9.86
CA LEU A 17 5.24 2.17 9.89
C LEU A 17 5.29 3.71 9.87
N ALA A 18 4.54 4.34 8.98
CA ALA A 18 4.45 5.80 8.92
C ALA A 18 3.91 6.41 10.22
N ILE A 19 2.92 5.78 10.85
CA ILE A 19 2.37 6.17 12.16
C ILE A 19 3.46 6.06 13.24
N ARG A 20 4.16 4.93 13.33
CA ARG A 20 5.23 4.76 14.33
C ARG A 20 6.32 5.81 14.14
N ARG A 21 6.70 6.08 12.89
CA ARG A 21 7.68 7.11 12.55
C ARG A 21 7.21 8.50 12.99
N PHE A 22 5.93 8.84 12.82
CA PHE A 22 5.38 10.10 13.33
C PHE A 22 5.59 10.23 14.84
N GLU A 23 5.24 9.19 15.60
CA GLU A 23 5.34 9.22 17.06
C GLU A 23 6.81 9.33 17.51
N THR A 24 7.71 8.61 16.85
CA THR A 24 9.15 8.70 17.13
C THR A 24 9.75 10.07 16.78
N THR A 25 9.40 10.63 15.62
CA THR A 25 9.97 11.89 15.14
C THR A 25 9.45 13.11 15.90
N THR A 26 8.15 13.12 16.25
CA THR A 26 7.50 14.30 16.84
C THR A 26 7.34 14.21 18.35
N GLY A 27 7.46 13.02 18.94
CA GLY A 27 7.15 12.76 20.35
C GLY A 27 5.65 12.81 20.69
N ARG A 28 4.78 13.08 19.71
CA ARG A 28 3.31 13.18 19.89
C ARG A 28 2.63 11.88 19.49
N ARG A 29 1.49 11.56 20.11
CA ARG A 29 0.70 10.40 19.67
C ARG A 29 -0.01 10.69 18.37
N TRP A 30 -0.12 9.69 17.50
CA TRP A 30 -0.81 9.84 16.22
C TRP A 30 -2.25 10.34 16.36
N ARG A 31 -2.96 9.88 17.41
CA ARG A 31 -4.34 10.30 17.69
C ARG A 31 -4.48 11.80 18.00
N GLU A 32 -3.40 12.45 18.45
CA GLU A 32 -3.36 13.87 18.80
C GLU A 32 -3.09 14.78 17.59
N ALA A 33 -2.73 14.20 16.43
CA ALA A 33 -2.57 14.95 15.19
C ALA A 33 -3.93 15.26 14.55
N THR A 34 -4.05 16.47 13.99
CA THR A 34 -5.24 16.84 13.20
C THR A 34 -5.30 16.04 11.91
N GLU A 35 -6.48 15.94 11.29
CA GLU A 35 -6.62 15.21 10.03
C GLU A 35 -5.77 15.80 8.89
N THR A 36 -5.56 17.11 8.88
CA THR A 36 -4.64 17.76 7.94
C THR A 36 -3.19 17.35 8.20
N GLN A 37 -2.74 17.37 9.46
CA GLN A 37 -1.39 16.92 9.83
C GLN A 37 -1.16 15.45 9.44
N LYS A 38 -2.15 14.59 9.70
CA LYS A 38 -2.10 13.18 9.33
C LYS A 38 -1.96 12.97 7.84
N ARG A 39 -2.76 13.68 7.03
CA ARG A 39 -2.70 13.60 5.57
C ARG A 39 -1.37 14.10 5.01
N THR A 40 -0.90 15.26 5.45
CA THR A 40 0.41 15.79 5.05
C THR A 40 1.53 14.83 5.41
N TRP A 41 1.56 14.34 6.65
CA TRP A 41 2.57 13.39 7.09
C TRP A 41 2.58 12.11 6.25
N LEU A 42 1.42 11.53 5.97
CA LEU A 42 1.33 10.32 5.15
C LEU A 42 1.81 10.57 3.73
N ALA A 43 1.40 11.68 3.09
CA ALA A 43 1.84 12.02 1.75
C ALA A 43 3.37 12.18 1.64
N ASP A 44 3.98 12.81 2.65
CA ASP A 44 5.43 13.06 2.66
C ASP A 44 6.23 11.78 3.01
N THR A 45 5.69 10.95 3.91
CA THR A 45 6.41 9.80 4.49
C THR A 45 6.22 8.52 3.70
N GLU A 46 5.07 8.35 3.04
CA GLU A 46 4.73 7.12 2.32
C GLU A 46 5.77 6.77 1.23
N PRO A 47 6.25 7.69 0.36
CA PRO A 47 7.29 7.37 -0.62
C PRO A 47 8.58 6.86 0.03
N VAL A 48 8.96 7.43 1.18
CA VAL A 48 10.17 7.04 1.92
C VAL A 48 10.03 5.62 2.47
N VAL A 49 8.92 5.32 3.14
CA VAL A 49 8.68 3.99 3.71
C VAL A 49 8.55 2.93 2.61
N ARG A 50 7.99 3.29 1.45
CA ARG A 50 7.93 2.39 0.29
C ARG A 50 9.32 2.06 -0.25
N ALA A 51 10.18 3.06 -0.40
CA ALA A 51 11.56 2.84 -0.83
C ALA A 51 12.34 1.95 0.14
N GLU A 52 12.17 2.15 1.47
CA GLU A 52 12.79 1.31 2.51
C GLU A 52 12.34 -0.16 2.43
N GLU A 53 11.08 -0.40 2.05
CA GLU A 53 10.49 -1.73 1.88
C GLU A 53 10.70 -2.31 0.47
N GLY A 54 11.47 -1.61 -0.39
CA GLY A 54 11.77 -2.03 -1.76
C GLY A 54 10.58 -1.96 -2.72
N ILE A 55 9.56 -1.15 -2.41
CA ILE A 55 8.37 -0.94 -3.23
C ILE A 55 8.59 0.31 -4.10
N ALA A 56 8.40 0.17 -5.41
CA ALA A 56 8.47 1.30 -6.32
C ALA A 56 7.39 2.35 -5.99
N THR A 57 7.73 3.64 -6.13
CA THR A 57 6.85 4.77 -5.78
C THR A 57 5.57 4.78 -6.61
N ASP A 58 5.64 4.32 -7.85
CA ASP A 58 4.52 4.21 -8.78
C ASP A 58 3.77 2.87 -8.68
N ALA A 59 4.24 1.91 -7.87
CA ALA A 59 3.56 0.64 -7.74
C ALA A 59 2.14 0.81 -7.20
N VAL A 60 1.24 -0.08 -7.59
CA VAL A 60 -0.16 -0.11 -7.14
C VAL A 60 -0.43 -1.38 -6.38
N TRP A 61 -1.22 -1.31 -5.31
CA TRP A 61 -1.65 -2.48 -4.56
C TRP A 61 -2.87 -3.11 -5.23
N ARG A 62 -2.73 -4.30 -5.79
CA ARG A 62 -3.80 -5.04 -6.46
C ARG A 62 -3.63 -6.55 -6.26
N GLY A 63 -4.72 -7.27 -6.02
CA GLY A 63 -4.68 -8.73 -5.88
C GLY A 63 -3.81 -9.22 -4.72
N GLY A 64 -3.62 -8.41 -3.67
CA GLY A 64 -2.78 -8.77 -2.52
C GLY A 64 -1.28 -8.58 -2.73
N ALA A 65 -0.85 -7.90 -3.81
CA ALA A 65 0.56 -7.61 -4.08
C ALA A 65 0.75 -6.19 -4.61
N TRP A 66 1.99 -5.68 -4.48
CA TRP A 66 2.42 -4.49 -5.20
C TRP A 66 2.77 -4.87 -6.64
N GLN A 67 2.16 -4.18 -7.60
CA GLN A 67 2.42 -4.34 -9.02
C GLN A 67 2.95 -3.03 -9.60
N PRO A 68 3.88 -3.04 -10.57
CA PRO A 68 4.27 -1.86 -11.34
C PRO A 68 3.06 -1.12 -11.92
N ALA A 69 3.16 0.22 -12.03
CA ALA A 69 2.14 1.00 -12.73
C ALA A 69 1.99 0.53 -14.18
N GLY A 70 0.75 0.45 -14.67
CA GLY A 70 0.47 0.11 -16.07
C GLY A 70 0.62 -1.37 -16.42
N GLN A 71 0.93 -2.25 -15.47
CA GLN A 71 0.83 -3.68 -15.70
C GLN A 71 -0.66 -4.06 -15.85
N ALA A 72 -1.04 -4.50 -17.05
CA ALA A 72 -2.35 -5.08 -17.29
C ALA A 72 -2.38 -6.49 -16.71
N ASP A 73 -3.40 -6.79 -15.91
CA ASP A 73 -3.67 -8.17 -15.52
C ASP A 73 -4.03 -8.95 -16.79
N LEU A 74 -3.21 -9.94 -17.15
CA LEU A 74 -3.44 -10.76 -18.34
C LEU A 74 -4.66 -11.68 -18.19
N PHE A 75 -5.07 -11.94 -16.95
CA PHE A 75 -6.25 -12.73 -16.62
C PHE A 75 -6.98 -12.06 -15.45
N SER A 76 -8.09 -11.38 -15.75
CA SER A 76 -9.04 -10.97 -14.71
C SER A 76 -9.76 -12.21 -14.21
N LEU A 77 -9.33 -12.76 -13.08
CA LEU A 77 -10.16 -13.66 -12.30
C LEU A 77 -11.28 -12.81 -11.70
N ALA A 78 -12.34 -12.60 -12.48
CA ALA A 78 -13.61 -12.14 -11.93
C ALA A 78 -13.99 -13.08 -10.77
N GLY A 79 -14.45 -12.51 -9.66
CA GLY A 79 -14.88 -13.27 -8.50
C GLY A 79 -16.05 -14.22 -8.80
N PRO A 80 -16.43 -15.09 -7.84
CA PRO A 80 -17.43 -16.13 -8.04
C PRO A 80 -18.82 -15.51 -8.22
N ASP A 81 -19.23 -15.30 -9.46
CA ASP A 81 -20.64 -15.05 -9.79
C ASP A 81 -20.99 -15.51 -11.22
N GLU A 82 -20.39 -16.63 -11.65
CA GLU A 82 -20.98 -17.44 -12.72
C GLU A 82 -21.92 -18.46 -12.07
N THR A 83 -23.06 -17.98 -11.57
CA THR A 83 -24.21 -18.86 -11.38
C THR A 83 -24.74 -19.20 -12.78
N GLU A 84 -24.22 -20.30 -13.30
CA GLU A 84 -24.73 -21.07 -14.41
C GLU A 84 -26.27 -21.06 -14.41
N VAL A 85 -26.88 -20.49 -15.45
CA VAL A 85 -28.32 -20.63 -15.68
C VAL A 85 -28.48 -21.89 -16.55
N PRO A 86 -28.97 -23.02 -16.01
CA PRO A 86 -29.26 -24.17 -16.86
C PRO A 86 -30.47 -23.88 -17.75
N SER A 87 -30.36 -24.33 -19.00
CA SER A 87 -31.38 -24.27 -20.05
C SER A 87 -32.65 -25.04 -19.73
#